data_AF-A0A949YHQ8-F1
#
_entry.id   AF-A0A949YHQ8-F1
#
_cell.length_a   1.000
_cell.length_b   1.000
_cell.length_c   1.000
_cell.angle_alpha   90.00
_cell.angle_beta   90.00
_cell.angle_gamma   90.00
#
_symmetry.space_group_name_H-M   'P 1'
#
loop_
_entity.id
_entity.type
_entity.pdbx_description
1 polymer ?
#
loop_
_entity_poly.entity_id
_entity_poly.type
_entity_poly.pdbx_seq_one_letter_code
_entity_poly.pdbx_strand_id
1 'polypeptide(L)'
;MARANWILPRADAACGKVFHPDRQSAEGYRIGLQFWNQATGRNRASDHLVVFRCRRCGGFHIARKSSKAPAVEKPPAFAATA
;
A
#
# COMPACT_ATOMS: atom_id res chain seq x y z
N MET A 1 24.19 -22.64 12.83
CA MET A 1 22.73 -22.84 12.94
C MET A 1 22.04 -21.65 12.28
N ALA A 2 21.43 -21.85 11.11
CA ALA A 2 20.67 -20.79 10.45
C ALA A 2 19.40 -20.53 11.26
N ARG A 3 19.36 -19.39 11.98
CA ARG A 3 18.13 -18.95 12.62
C ARG A 3 17.13 -18.65 11.52
N ALA A 4 16.05 -19.42 11.45
CA ALA A 4 14.89 -19.03 10.67
C ALA A 4 14.44 -17.68 11.23
N ASN A 5 14.86 -16.59 10.59
CA ASN A 5 14.34 -15.27 10.86
C ASN A 5 12.94 -15.27 10.27
N TRP A 6 11.97 -15.70 11.07
CA TRP A 6 10.57 -15.58 10.71
C TRP A 6 10.35 -14.13 10.30
N ILE A 7 9.66 -13.90 9.18
CA ILE A 7 9.20 -12.57 8.75
C ILE A 7 8.10 -12.16 9.73
N LEU A 8 8.46 -11.97 11.00
CA LEU A 8 7.58 -11.40 11.98
C LEU A 8 7.51 -9.92 11.63
N PRO A 9 6.32 -9.39 11.31
CA PRO A 9 6.16 -7.97 11.07
C PRO A 9 6.52 -7.22 12.36
N ARG A 10 7.76 -6.73 12.46
CA ARG A 10 8.12 -5.83 13.55
C ARG A 10 7.42 -4.51 13.29
N ALA A 11 6.70 -4.00 14.27
CA ALA A 11 6.29 -2.60 14.24
C ALA A 11 7.57 -1.76 14.41
N ASP A 12 7.89 -0.95 13.41
CA ASP A 12 8.96 0.03 13.56
C ASP A 12 8.52 1.12 14.55
N ALA A 13 9.36 1.41 15.55
CA ALA A 13 9.05 2.36 16.62
C ALA A 13 8.85 3.80 16.11
N ALA A 14 9.41 4.15 14.94
CA ALA A 14 9.27 5.48 14.37
C ALA A 14 7.96 5.65 13.58
N CYS A 15 7.48 4.60 12.93
CA CYS A 15 6.30 4.65 12.06
C CYS A 15 5.03 4.02 12.67
N GLY A 16 5.15 3.17 13.69
CA GLY A 16 4.03 2.41 14.27
C GLY A 16 3.38 1.43 13.29
N LYS A 17 4.05 1.12 12.18
CA LYS A 17 3.55 0.30 11.07
C LYS A 17 4.45 -0.92 10.87
N VAL A 18 3.89 -1.94 10.23
CA VAL A 18 4.65 -3.12 9.78
C VAL A 18 5.86 -2.67 8.96
N PHE A 19 7.04 -3.04 9.42
CA PHE A 19 8.31 -2.69 8.81
C PHE A 19 8.92 -3.86 8.06
N HIS A 20 9.41 -3.57 6.86
CA HIS A 20 10.19 -4.51 6.07
C HIS A 20 11.59 -3.92 5.79
N PRO A 21 12.67 -4.65 6.12
CA PRO A 21 14.04 -4.15 5.96
C PRO A 21 14.44 -4.03 4.49
N ASP A 22 13.87 -4.87 3.63
CA ASP A 22 14.14 -4.91 2.20
C ASP A 22 12.84 -4.92 1.38
N ARG A 23 12.97 -4.54 0.10
CA ARG A 23 11.84 -4.44 -0.83
C ARG A 23 11.23 -5.80 -1.15
N GLN A 24 12.02 -6.86 -1.21
CA GLN A 24 11.55 -8.19 -1.59
C GLN A 24 10.64 -8.78 -0.51
N SER A 25 11.02 -8.63 0.77
CA SER A 25 10.17 -8.99 1.91
C SER A 25 8.86 -8.20 1.93
N ALA A 26 8.91 -6.91 1.62
CA ALA A 26 7.72 -6.06 1.53
C ALA A 26 6.80 -6.49 0.38
N GLU A 27 7.35 -6.83 -0.79
CA GLU A 27 6.59 -7.31 -1.94
C GLU A 27 5.96 -8.69 -1.67
N GLY A 28 6.68 -9.61 -1.03
CA GLY A 28 6.14 -10.90 -0.63
C GLY A 28 4.93 -10.73 0.29
N TYR A 29 5.03 -9.85 1.28
CA TYR A 29 3.91 -9.53 2.16
C TYR A 29 2.77 -8.83 1.42
N ARG A 30 3.06 -7.89 0.51
CA ARG A 30 2.05 -7.22 -0.34
C ARG A 30 1.21 -8.24 -1.11
N ILE A 31 1.87 -9.20 -1.76
CA ILE A 31 1.23 -10.26 -2.54
C ILE A 31 0.36 -11.13 -1.63
N GLY A 32 0.90 -11.61 -0.51
CA GLY A 32 0.14 -12.41 0.45
C GLY A 32 -1.09 -11.68 0.99
N LEU A 33 -0.96 -10.39 1.31
CA LEU A 33 -2.06 -9.55 1.77
C LEU A 33 -3.11 -9.33 0.67
N GLN A 34 -2.70 -9.24 -0.60
CA GLN A 34 -3.61 -9.14 -1.73
C GLN A 34 -4.45 -10.42 -1.88
N PHE A 35 -3.81 -11.59 -1.82
CA PHE A 35 -4.52 -12.88 -1.83
C PHE A 35 -5.46 -13.03 -0.64
N TRP A 36 -5.02 -12.66 0.57
CA TRP A 36 -5.85 -12.70 1.76
C TRP A 36 -7.10 -11.80 1.64
N ASN A 37 -6.94 -10.58 1.15
CA ASN A 37 -8.07 -9.66 0.96
C ASN A 37 -9.06 -10.18 -0.09
N GLN A 38 -8.55 -10.82 -1.16
CA GLN A 38 -9.39 -11.47 -2.16
C GLN A 38 -10.18 -12.65 -1.55
N ALA A 39 -9.51 -13.52 -0.80
CA ALA A 39 -10.14 -14.67 -0.15
C ALA A 39 -11.18 -14.28 0.90
N THR A 40 -10.98 -13.17 1.60
CA THR A 40 -11.88 -12.69 2.67
C THR A 40 -12.94 -11.70 2.20
N GLY A 41 -13.04 -11.43 0.89
CA GLY A 41 -14.00 -10.45 0.34
C GLY A 41 -13.74 -9.00 0.79
N ARG A 42 -12.58 -8.72 1.38
CA ARG A 42 -12.16 -7.36 1.80
C ARG A 42 -11.58 -6.54 0.66
N ASN A 43 -11.59 -7.08 -0.56
CA ASN A 43 -11.06 -6.42 -1.73
C ASN A 43 -12.10 -5.46 -2.31
N ARG A 44 -11.83 -4.15 -2.26
CA ARG A 44 -12.55 -3.19 -3.09
C ARG A 44 -11.91 -3.26 -4.48
N ALA A 45 -12.69 -3.46 -5.53
CA ALA A 45 -12.20 -3.67 -6.90
C ALA A 45 -11.26 -2.56 -7.44
N SER A 46 -11.23 -1.39 -6.78
CA SER A 46 -10.38 -0.25 -7.10
C SER A 46 -9.25 0.01 -6.10
N ASP A 47 -8.99 -0.87 -5.14
CA ASP A 47 -7.88 -0.67 -4.19
C ASP A 47 -6.70 -1.60 -4.52
N HIS A 48 -5.57 -1.00 -4.90
CA HIS A 48 -4.32 -1.72 -5.12
C HIS A 48 -3.38 -1.50 -3.94
N LEU A 49 -2.71 -2.56 -3.49
CA LEU A 49 -1.64 -2.44 -2.51
C LEU A 49 -0.34 -2.07 -3.23
N VAL A 50 0.42 -1.13 -2.69
CA VAL A 50 1.72 -0.69 -3.23
C VAL A 50 2.77 -0.67 -2.13
N VAL A 51 3.99 -1.12 -2.45
CA VAL A 51 5.17 -0.97 -1.58
C VAL A 51 5.79 0.41 -1.81
N PHE A 52 6.13 1.12 -0.74
CA PHE A 52 6.86 2.38 -0.80
C PHE A 52 7.99 2.40 0.24
N ARG A 53 9.07 3.12 -0.08
CA ARG A 53 10.16 3.39 0.86
C ARG A 53 9.77 4.57 1.73
N CYS A 54 9.75 4.39 3.05
CA CYS A 54 9.44 5.46 3.99
C CYS A 54 10.68 6.34 4.23
N ARG A 55 10.46 7.66 4.14
CA ARG A 55 11.50 8.65 4.39
C ARG A 55 11.83 8.82 5.88
N ARG A 56 10.96 8.37 6.79
CA ARG A 56 11.11 8.51 8.25
C ARG A 56 11.96 7.41 8.87
N CYS A 57 11.67 6.14 8.58
CA CYS A 57 12.40 4.99 9.14
C CYS A 57 13.38 4.34 8.13
N GLY A 58 13.39 4.78 6.87
CA GLY A 58 14.23 4.21 5.82
C GLY A 58 13.79 2.83 5.28
N GLY A 59 12.86 2.15 5.96
CA GLY A 59 12.32 0.85 5.57
C GLY A 59 11.20 0.89 4.54
N PHE A 60 10.70 -0.29 4.17
CA PHE A 60 9.61 -0.46 3.22
C PHE A 60 8.28 -0.72 3.94
N HIS A 61 7.23 -0.05 3.47
CA HIS A 61 5.87 -0.20 3.97
C HIS A 61 4.89 -0.40 2.82
N ILE A 62 3.69 -0.86 3.16
CA ILE A 62 2.61 -1.09 2.20
C ILE A 62 1.49 -0.10 2.46
N ALA A 63 1.01 0.54 1.39
CA ALA A 63 -0.14 1.42 1.41
C ALA A 63 -1.24 0.87 0.49
N ARG A 64 -2.50 1.22 0.80
CA ARG A 64 -3.62 1.07 -0.14
C ARG A 64 -3.66 2.31 -1.01
N LYS A 65 -3.63 2.12 -2.33
CA LYS A 65 -3.83 3.16 -3.33
C LYS A 65 -5.15 2.87 -4.04
N SER A 66 -6.10 3.77 -3.92
CA SER A 66 -7.32 3.69 -4.71
C SER A 66 -7.04 4.15 -6.13
N SER A 67 -7.51 3.40 -7.13
CA SER A 67 -7.48 3.73 -8.56
C SER A 67 -8.73 4.49 -9.01
N LYS A 68 -9.56 5.01 -8.09
CA LYS A 68 -10.53 6.06 -8.48
C LYS A 68 -9.76 7.19 -9.16
N ALA A 69 -10.01 7.36 -10.45
CA ALA A 69 -9.60 8.55 -11.19
C ALA A 69 -9.97 9.79 -10.35
N PRO A 70 -9.15 10.86 -10.35
CA PRO A 70 -9.60 12.11 -9.76
C PRO A 70 -10.98 12.41 -10.36
N ALA A 71 -11.96 12.69 -9.50
CA ALA A 71 -13.29 13.07 -9.96
C ALA A 71 -13.10 14.13 -11.04
N VAL A 72 -13.62 13.89 -12.23
CA VAL A 72 -13.58 14.81 -13.36
C VAL A 72 -13.88 16.19 -12.83
N GLU A 73 -12.87 17.07 -12.90
CA GLU A 73 -13.00 18.46 -12.50
C GLU A 73 -14.16 19.03 -13.32
N LYS A 74 -15.19 19.51 -12.62
CA LYS A 74 -16.40 20.09 -13.23
C LYS A 74 -15.95 21.05 -14.33
N PRO A 75 -16.40 20.92 -15.59
CA PRO A 75 -15.95 21.81 -16.64
C PRO A 75 -16.24 23.26 -16.23
N PRO A 76 -15.30 24.19 -16.48
CA PRO A 76 -15.43 25.56 -16.03
C PRO A 76 -16.73 26.18 -16.57
N ALA A 77 -17.40 26.95 -15.73
CA ALA A 77 -18.71 27.56 -15.97
C ALA A 77 -18.71 28.68 -17.04
N PHE A 78 -17.88 28.56 -18.07
CA PHE A 78 -17.74 29.53 -19.16
C PHE A 78 -18.26 29.00 -20.51
N ALA A 79 -19.20 28.06 -20.50
CA ALA A 79 -19.98 27.69 -21.69
C ALA A 79 -21.35 28.40 -21.71
N ALA A 80 -21.38 29.70 -21.37
CA ALA A 80 -22.58 30.53 -21.45
C ALA A 80 -22.21 31.97 -21.81
N THR A 81 -21.84 32.18 -23.07
CA THR A 81 -21.90 33.44 -23.86
C THR A 81 -21.25 33.11 -25.21
N ALA A 82 -21.84 33.30 -26.38
CA ALA A 82 -23.13 33.85 -26.80
C ALA A 82 -23.49 33.17 -28.14
#